data_AF-A0A3E1P8U2-F1
#
_entry.id   AF-A0A3E1P8U2-F1
#
_cell.length_a   1.000
_cell.length_b   1.000
_cell.length_c   1.000
_cell.angle_alpha   90.00
_cell.angle_beta   90.00
_cell.angle_gamma   90.00
#
_symmetry.space_group_name_H-M   'P 1'
#
loop_
_entity.id
_entity.type
_entity.pdbx_description
1 polymer ?
#
loop_
_entity_poly.entity_id
_entity_poly.type
_entity_poly.pdbx_seq_one_letter_code
_entity_poly.pdbx_strand_id
1 'polypeptide(L)'
;MAWQPSFAQSLGNINQREAAISFMEYVQDGKPDRAATLPDPGKVKYDDHLKSGMKITAESIREVAEMTIPAITAMKTDSTVFFRCRYYSPKDKFPGYYQVDIQFDDEKSLKISKLIFYDRATLVKMQSGKTE
;
A
#
# COMPACT_ATOMS: atom_id res chain seq x y z
N MET A 1 14.38 17.67 10.28
CA MET A 1 13.02 18.17 10.00
C MET A 1 12.02 17.09 10.38
N ALA A 2 11.26 17.32 11.46
CA ALA A 2 10.18 16.43 11.86
C ALA A 2 8.99 16.66 10.92
N TRP A 3 8.58 15.62 10.20
CA TRP A 3 7.41 15.66 9.33
C TRP A 3 6.17 15.81 10.21
N GLN A 4 5.53 16.97 10.16
CA GLN A 4 4.32 17.23 10.94
C GLN A 4 3.18 16.31 10.44
N PRO A 5 2.56 15.50 11.32
CA PRO A 5 1.50 14.56 10.94
C PRO A 5 0.24 15.24 10.35
N SER A 6 0.05 16.54 10.60
CA SER A 6 -1.05 17.35 10.04
C SER A 6 -0.94 17.56 8.52
N PHE A 7 0.27 17.70 7.97
CA PHE A 7 0.47 17.86 6.52
C PHE A 7 0.14 16.58 5.76
N ALA A 8 0.47 15.41 6.31
CA ALA A 8 0.17 14.11 5.70
C ALA A 8 -1.34 13.81 5.64
N GLN A 9 -2.17 14.40 6.52
CA GLN A 9 -3.63 14.27 6.46
C GLN A 9 -4.26 15.16 5.38
N SER A 10 -3.61 16.27 5.00
CA SER A 10 -4.11 17.21 3.98
C SER A 10 -3.61 16.93 2.56
N LEU A 11 -2.65 16.01 2.38
CA LEU A 11 -1.95 15.77 1.12
C LEU A 11 -2.69 14.84 0.14
N GLY A 12 -3.70 14.10 0.59
CA GLY A 12 -4.44 13.14 -0.24
C GLY A 12 -5.93 13.44 -0.30
N ASN A 13 -6.52 13.30 -1.49
CA ASN A 13 -7.98 13.36 -1.66
C ASN A 13 -8.64 12.26 -0.81
N ILE A 14 -9.65 12.62 -0.01
CA ILE A 14 -10.38 11.69 0.88
C ILE A 14 -10.90 10.49 0.10
N ASN A 15 -11.47 10.71 -1.10
CA ASN A 15 -12.02 9.64 -1.92
C ASN A 15 -10.92 8.67 -2.41
N GLN A 16 -9.72 9.18 -2.71
CA GLN A 16 -8.59 8.33 -3.10
C GLN A 16 -8.05 7.53 -1.92
N ARG A 17 -8.07 8.13 -0.72
CA ARG A 17 -7.74 7.44 0.52
C ARG A 17 -8.72 6.30 0.78
N GLU A 18 -10.02 6.53 0.60
CA GLU A 18 -11.05 5.50 0.71
C GLU A 18 -10.86 4.38 -0.32
N ALA A 19 -10.57 4.72 -1.58
CA ALA A 19 -10.25 3.71 -2.60
C ALA A 19 -9.00 2.88 -2.24
N ALA A 20 -7.96 3.51 -1.69
CA ALA A 20 -6.78 2.83 -1.19
C ALA A 20 -7.12 1.92 0.02
N ILE A 21 -7.96 2.38 0.96
CA ILE A 21 -8.46 1.57 2.08
C ILE A 21 -9.21 0.34 1.55
N SER A 22 -10.22 0.54 0.70
CA SER A 22 -11.03 -0.56 0.16
C SER A 22 -10.19 -1.56 -0.63
N PHE A 23 -9.17 -1.11 -1.35
CA PHE A 23 -8.23 -2.00 -2.01
C PHE A 23 -7.53 -2.93 -1.01
N MET A 24 -6.99 -2.36 0.07
CA MET A 24 -6.30 -3.13 1.10
C MET A 24 -7.26 -4.09 1.82
N GLU A 25 -8.48 -3.65 2.14
CA GLU A 25 -9.50 -4.49 2.76
C GLU A 25 -9.88 -5.69 1.87
N TYR A 26 -10.09 -5.47 0.56
CA TYR A 26 -10.39 -6.57 -0.36
C TYR A 26 -9.23 -7.55 -0.50
N VAL A 27 -7.99 -7.07 -0.52
CA VAL A 27 -6.82 -7.95 -0.55
C VAL A 27 -6.72 -8.75 0.75
N GLN A 28 -6.86 -8.10 1.91
CA GLN A 28 -6.84 -8.74 3.23
C GLN A 28 -7.93 -9.81 3.38
N ASP A 29 -9.14 -9.52 2.90
CA ASP A 29 -10.27 -10.45 2.90
C ASP A 29 -10.10 -11.64 1.94
N GLY A 30 -9.02 -11.68 1.15
CA GLY A 30 -8.82 -12.70 0.12
C GLY A 30 -9.83 -12.59 -1.02
N LYS A 31 -10.25 -11.36 -1.36
CA LYS A 31 -11.18 -11.03 -2.46
C LYS A 31 -10.43 -10.30 -3.60
N PRO A 32 -9.43 -10.93 -4.26
CA PRO A 32 -8.61 -10.28 -5.28
C PRO A 32 -9.42 -9.80 -6.49
N ASP A 33 -10.52 -10.49 -6.84
CA ASP A 33 -11.40 -10.06 -7.94
C ASP A 33 -12.12 -8.75 -7.62
N ARG A 34 -12.46 -8.49 -6.34
CA ARG A 34 -13.01 -7.19 -5.93
C ARG A 34 -11.94 -6.11 -5.92
N ALA A 35 -10.75 -6.42 -5.41
CA ALA A 35 -9.60 -5.52 -5.45
C ALA A 35 -9.25 -5.10 -6.88
N ALA A 36 -9.37 -6.02 -7.84
CA ALA A 36 -9.11 -5.78 -9.27
C ALA A 36 -10.08 -4.79 -9.94
N THR A 37 -11.21 -4.45 -9.31
CA THR A 37 -12.16 -3.46 -9.86
C THR A 37 -11.76 -2.00 -9.59
N LEU A 38 -10.83 -1.78 -8.65
CA LEU A 38 -10.41 -0.46 -8.21
C LEU A 38 -9.31 0.16 -9.10
N PRO A 39 -8.36 -0.62 -9.65
CA PRO A 39 -7.43 -0.11 -10.65
C PRO A 39 -8.08 0.25 -12.00
N ASP A 40 -7.42 1.16 -12.71
CA ASP A 40 -7.73 1.46 -14.11
C ASP A 40 -7.20 0.32 -15.00
N PRO A 41 -8.06 -0.40 -15.75
CA PRO A 41 -7.63 -1.53 -16.57
C PRO A 41 -6.71 -1.14 -17.74
N GLY A 42 -6.69 0.14 -18.15
CA GLY A 42 -5.76 0.68 -19.14
C GLY A 42 -4.37 0.99 -18.59
N LYS A 43 -4.20 1.05 -17.26
CA LYS A 43 -2.93 1.36 -16.58
C LYS A 43 -2.39 0.19 -15.77
N VAL A 44 -3.26 -0.58 -15.13
CA VAL A 44 -2.93 -1.73 -14.29
C VAL A 44 -3.61 -2.96 -14.87
N LYS A 45 -2.82 -3.89 -15.39
CA LYS A 45 -3.33 -5.16 -15.90
C LYS A 45 -3.63 -6.12 -14.75
N TYR A 46 -4.84 -6.68 -14.75
CA TYR A 46 -5.18 -7.80 -13.87
C TYR A 46 -4.71 -9.12 -14.49
N ASP A 47 -3.42 -9.38 -14.35
CA ASP A 47 -2.76 -10.60 -14.80
C ASP A 47 -2.41 -11.53 -13.63
N ASP A 48 -1.85 -12.71 -13.94
CA ASP A 48 -1.45 -13.70 -12.93
C ASP A 48 -0.41 -13.14 -11.95
N HIS A 49 0.41 -12.18 -12.38
CA HIS A 49 1.39 -11.53 -11.52
C HIS A 49 0.70 -10.64 -10.47
N LEU A 50 -0.24 -9.78 -10.88
CA LEU A 50 -1.02 -8.96 -9.94
C LEU A 50 -1.84 -9.84 -8.98
N LYS A 51 -2.47 -10.89 -9.51
CA LYS A 51 -3.23 -11.85 -8.71
C LYS A 51 -2.36 -12.58 -7.69
N SER A 52 -1.16 -13.03 -8.09
CA SER A 52 -0.19 -13.64 -7.20
C SER A 52 0.30 -12.65 -6.14
N GLY A 53 0.58 -11.39 -6.52
CA GLY A 53 0.97 -10.34 -5.58
C GLY A 53 -0.11 -10.09 -4.51
N MET A 54 -1.38 -10.00 -4.91
CA MET A 54 -2.50 -9.88 -3.96
C MET A 54 -2.62 -11.11 -3.05
N LYS A 55 -2.41 -12.32 -3.58
CA LYS A 55 -2.46 -13.54 -2.76
C LYS A 55 -1.33 -13.56 -1.72
N ILE A 56 -0.09 -13.29 -2.13
CA ILE A 56 1.06 -13.21 -1.23
C ILE A 56 0.83 -12.14 -0.17
N THR A 57 0.24 -11.01 -0.55
CA THR A 57 -0.19 -9.96 0.39
C THR A 57 -1.14 -10.52 1.43
N ALA A 58 -2.21 -11.18 1.00
CA ALA A 58 -3.24 -11.72 1.89
C ALA A 58 -2.67 -12.76 2.85
N GLU A 59 -1.80 -13.65 2.35
CA GLU A 59 -1.08 -14.64 3.16
C GLU A 59 -0.18 -13.95 4.19
N SER A 60 0.63 -12.98 3.76
CA SER A 60 1.53 -12.22 4.63
C SER A 60 0.78 -11.44 5.71
N ILE A 61 -0.41 -10.89 5.40
CA ILE A 61 -1.26 -10.18 6.36
C ILE A 61 -1.86 -11.16 7.36
N ARG A 62 -2.39 -12.31 6.91
CA ARG A 62 -3.04 -13.29 7.80
C ARG A 62 -2.10 -13.79 8.89
N GLU A 63 -0.83 -14.00 8.57
CA GLU A 63 0.18 -14.42 9.55
C GLU A 63 0.42 -13.39 10.67
N VAL A 64 0.02 -12.14 10.44
CA VAL A 64 0.37 -11.02 11.31
C VAL A 64 -0.81 -10.11 11.66
N ALA A 65 -2.02 -10.45 11.24
CA ALA A 65 -3.21 -9.59 11.37
C ALA A 65 -3.52 -9.26 12.83
N GLU A 66 -3.26 -10.20 13.75
CA GLU A 66 -3.44 -10.00 15.21
C GLU A 66 -2.34 -9.13 15.83
N MET A 67 -1.23 -8.93 15.13
CA MET A 67 -0.02 -8.25 15.62
C MET A 67 0.33 -6.99 14.83
N THR A 68 -0.47 -6.61 13.83
CA THR A 68 -0.18 -5.50 12.93
C THR A 68 -1.31 -4.50 12.87
N ILE A 69 -0.92 -3.24 12.67
CA ILE A 69 -1.86 -2.13 12.47
C ILE A 69 -1.76 -1.74 11.00
N PRO A 70 -2.84 -1.84 10.21
CA PRO A 70 -2.84 -1.28 8.86
C PRO A 70 -2.68 0.23 8.98
N ALA A 71 -1.60 0.76 8.42
CA ALA A 71 -1.35 2.19 8.38
C ALA A 71 -1.36 2.67 6.93
N ILE A 72 -2.26 3.61 6.63
CA ILE A 72 -2.35 4.25 5.32
C ILE A 72 -1.91 5.70 5.49
N THR A 73 -0.79 6.04 4.85
CA THR A 73 -0.19 7.37 4.90
C THR A 73 -0.17 7.94 3.49
N ALA A 74 -0.70 9.15 3.30
CA ALA A 74 -0.47 9.88 2.06
C ALA A 74 0.97 10.36 2.03
N MET A 75 1.66 10.08 0.95
CA MET A 75 3.04 10.43 0.68
C MET A 75 3.06 11.28 -0.59
N LYS A 76 4.00 12.22 -0.67
CA LYS A 76 4.22 13.01 -1.87
C LYS A 76 5.70 12.92 -2.26
N THR A 77 5.96 12.53 -3.49
CA THR A 77 7.23 12.79 -4.18
C THR A 77 7.12 14.09 -4.97
N ASP A 78 8.23 14.58 -5.53
CA ASP A 78 8.27 15.86 -6.26
C ASP A 78 7.21 15.98 -7.37
N SER A 79 6.68 14.87 -7.88
CA SER A 79 5.72 14.82 -8.98
C SER A 79 4.44 14.01 -8.73
N THR A 80 4.28 13.30 -7.60
CA THR A 80 3.11 12.42 -7.43
C THR A 80 2.73 12.23 -5.96
N VAL A 81 1.43 12.30 -5.68
CA VAL A 81 0.85 11.86 -4.41
C VAL A 81 0.52 10.37 -4.51
N PHE A 82 0.91 9.59 -3.52
CA PHE A 82 0.59 8.18 -3.43
C PHE A 82 0.22 7.80 -2.00
N PHE A 83 -0.60 6.76 -1.86
CA PHE A 83 -0.98 6.22 -0.57
C PHE A 83 -0.10 5.02 -0.26
N ARG A 84 0.68 5.13 0.81
CA ARG A 84 1.52 4.05 1.33
C ARG A 84 0.74 3.29 2.38
N CYS A 85 0.34 2.09 2.04
CA CYS A 85 -0.35 1.14 2.91
C CYS A 85 0.69 0.19 3.51
N ARG A 86 0.77 0.08 4.83
CA ARG A 86 1.77 -0.75 5.53
C ARG A 86 1.10 -1.66 6.55
N TYR A 87 1.61 -2.89 6.63
CA TYR A 87 1.41 -3.78 7.76
C TYR A 87 2.73 -3.92 8.50
N TYR A 88 2.73 -3.57 9.78
CA TYR A 88 3.92 -3.62 10.59
C TYR A 88 3.63 -4.12 12.00
N SER A 89 4.54 -4.93 12.56
CA SER A 89 4.48 -5.35 13.95
C SER A 89 5.50 -4.54 14.76
N PRO A 90 5.06 -3.64 15.65
CA PRO A 90 5.97 -2.74 16.36
C PRO A 90 6.92 -3.45 17.32
N LYS A 91 6.68 -4.74 17.62
CA LYS A 91 7.51 -5.54 18.54
C LYS A 91 8.69 -6.23 17.85
N ASP A 92 8.75 -6.24 16.52
CA ASP A 92 9.82 -6.88 15.76
C ASP A 92 11.02 -5.95 15.49
N LYS A 93 12.22 -6.52 15.43
CA LYS A 93 13.45 -5.82 15.02
C LYS A 93 13.33 -5.19 13.62
N PHE A 94 12.61 -5.86 12.72
CA PHE A 94 12.24 -5.37 11.41
C PHE A 94 10.72 -5.34 11.33
N PRO A 95 10.09 -4.21 11.68
CA PRO A 95 8.66 -4.16 11.93
C PRO A 95 7.84 -4.27 10.65
N GLY A 96 8.39 -3.92 9.48
CA GLY A 96 7.68 -3.96 8.21
C GLY A 96 7.50 -5.37 7.68
N TYR A 97 6.24 -5.82 7.58
CA TYR A 97 5.89 -7.11 7.00
C TYR A 97 5.47 -6.98 5.55
N TYR A 98 4.73 -5.91 5.25
CA TYR A 98 4.22 -5.69 3.92
C TYR A 98 3.95 -4.22 3.65
N GLN A 99 4.13 -3.80 2.40
CA GLN A 99 3.78 -2.47 1.95
C GLN A 99 3.21 -2.49 0.53
N VAL A 100 2.21 -1.66 0.28
CA VAL A 100 1.74 -1.30 -1.06
C VAL A 100 1.78 0.21 -1.21
N ASP A 101 2.46 0.69 -2.24
CA ASP A 101 2.31 2.07 -2.68
C ASP A 101 1.25 2.12 -3.78
N ILE A 102 0.17 2.85 -3.54
CA ILE A 102 -0.99 3.00 -4.41
C ILE A 102 -0.98 4.41 -4.99
N GLN A 103 -0.89 4.53 -6.32
CA GLN A 103 -0.85 5.82 -7.02
C GLN A 103 -2.11 6.03 -7.86
N PHE A 104 -2.47 7.30 -8.02
CA PHE A 104 -3.53 7.79 -8.89
C PHE A 104 -2.89 8.69 -9.96
N ASP A 105 -3.51 8.79 -11.14
CA ASP A 105 -2.99 9.63 -12.24
C ASP A 105 -2.96 11.11 -11.85
N ASP A 106 -4.01 11.58 -11.15
CA ASP A 106 -4.19 12.96 -10.71
C ASP A 106 -5.12 13.03 -9.50
N GLU A 107 -5.30 14.21 -8.90
CA GLU A 107 -6.10 14.42 -7.68
C GLU A 107 -7.61 14.15 -7.84
N LYS A 108 -8.14 14.10 -9.06
CA LYS A 108 -9.55 13.84 -9.35
C LYS A 108 -9.82 12.38 -9.71
N SER A 109 -8.80 11.62 -10.10
CA SER A 109 -8.96 10.21 -10.42
C SER A 109 -9.29 9.38 -9.20
N LEU A 110 -10.31 8.53 -9.30
CA LEU A 110 -10.66 7.54 -8.27
C LEU A 110 -10.18 6.13 -8.64
N LYS A 111 -9.53 5.98 -9.80
CA LYS A 111 -9.00 4.70 -10.28
C LYS A 111 -7.50 4.64 -10.01
N ILE A 112 -7.06 3.53 -9.45
CA ILE A 112 -5.65 3.29 -9.13
C ILE A 112 -4.90 3.13 -10.46
N SER A 113 -3.91 3.99 -10.71
CA SER A 113 -3.09 3.96 -11.93
C SER A 113 -1.84 3.10 -11.76
N LYS A 114 -1.37 2.90 -10.54
CA LYS A 114 -0.18 2.10 -10.25
C LYS A 114 -0.23 1.46 -8.87
N LEU A 115 0.22 0.22 -8.81
CA LEU A 115 0.43 -0.55 -7.58
C LEU A 115 1.89 -0.98 -7.52
N ILE A 116 2.55 -0.74 -6.40
CA ILE A 116 3.91 -1.21 -6.15
C ILE A 116 3.91 -2.00 -4.84
N PHE A 117 4.19 -3.29 -4.95
CA PHE A 117 4.18 -4.22 -3.82
C PHE A 117 5.59 -4.40 -3.28
N TYR A 118 5.72 -4.40 -1.95
CA TYR A 118 6.97 -4.68 -1.26
C TYR A 118 6.73 -5.76 -0.21
N ASP A 119 7.28 -6.93 -0.46
CA ASP A 119 7.32 -8.04 0.50
C ASP A 119 8.29 -7.76 1.66
N ARG A 120 8.26 -8.63 2.68
CA ARG A 120 9.11 -8.52 3.86
C ARG A 120 10.60 -8.47 3.53
N ALA A 121 11.10 -9.34 2.64
CA ALA A 121 12.52 -9.37 2.30
C ALA A 121 12.96 -8.07 1.60
N THR A 122 12.11 -7.53 0.73
CA THR A 122 12.33 -6.23 0.10
C THR A 122 12.36 -5.11 1.14
N LEU A 123 11.40 -5.08 2.08
CA LEU A 123 11.36 -4.08 3.15
C LEU A 123 12.56 -4.15 4.10
N VAL A 124 13.01 -5.37 4.45
CA VAL A 124 14.22 -5.57 5.26
C VAL A 124 15.45 -5.03 4.54
N LYS A 125 15.63 -5.36 3.24
CA LYS A 125 16.75 -4.84 2.43
C LYS A 125 16.75 -3.31 2.37
N MET A 126 15.58 -2.69 2.18
CA MET A 126 15.44 -1.23 2.16
C MET A 126 15.75 -0.57 3.51
N GLN A 127 15.51 -1.25 4.63
CA GLN A 127 15.86 -0.74 5.96
C GLN A 127 17.35 -0.94 6.25
N SER A 128 17.93 -2.08 5.88
CA SER A 128 19.35 -2.38 6.10
C SER A 128 20.28 -1.55 5.21
N GLY A 129 19.89 -1.29 3.96
CA GLY A 129 20.66 -0.46 3.00
C GLY A 129 20.56 1.05 3.22
N LYS A 130 19.80 1.52 4.23
CA LYS A 130 19.78 2.93 4.66
C LYS A 130 20.79 3.25 5.77
N THR A 131 21.71 2.32 6.04
CA THR A 131 22.76 2.45 7.06
C THR A 131 24.12 2.72 6.41
N GLU A 132 24.23 3.73 5.56
CA GLU A 132 25.51 4.34 5.13
C GLU A 132 25.35 5.85 5.02
#